data_AF-F3Z3D7-F1
#
_entry.id   AF-F3Z3D7-F1
#
_cell.length_a   1.000
_cell.length_b   1.000
_cell.length_c   1.000
_cell.angle_alpha   90.00
_cell.angle_beta   90.00
_cell.angle_gamma   90.00
#
_symmetry.space_group_name_H-M   'P 1'
#
loop_
_entity.id
_entity.type
_entity.pdbx_description
1 polymer ?
#
loop_
_entity_poly.entity_id
_entity_poly.type
_entity_poly.pdbx_seq_one_letter_code
_entity_poly.pdbx_strand_id
1 'polypeptide(L)'
;MYTQANERKVFKESLRYMIKASEYAHALHMTDHGPLHAQRVYAICRWLGTLFSLTDYESAILQAAALLHDIGMASTDRANHNIESEKLIISNAETGSLPFSKDEALLIGKLCRWHRGDDYKRDCIEFCEGSEVRVGLLASILRLSDELDLDYRRTYFNSSEDMEITKKYKTDQIQYHESVLSILGVRVRADKLSKCFELLIDNIAGAKLQIERLIKEILGTPLPFPIKILPTKKELVDPPSFGTPRKALICAYCNPHGIVTAVLSRISLKLAGIEAEIVCNKDKTASAGAFWNEIKSLPLANYELAYFIDLHIESRNIEPIKEILSINHNCKVFISGATLTSSPYVKELIEYGATVLLGDEHVLFYADFLTQNMPFWIRVAGTCNVDNHVVQKIGNKDVYHTTTGIKYLLFKHFKDNDDTIINTIIENIENNNIQYFMDTSHKFDEEISSLPIYFEKFGRVLLIKYNKDLKGRFIYEWVIDAIMLNKCLPYEEFEFKTPYAIYPIHSLDGKPLRVLYLSYFKNSNKTLPIKCFCNKLLTSVGNDNTIWNTYTSKEEALSDINEVIKRINMEYGIETPEVVNI
;
A
#
# COMPACT_ATOMS: atom_id res chain seq x y z
N MET A 1 -14.16 -1.01 25.60
CA MET A 1 -13.66 -1.89 24.53
C MET A 1 -13.31 -1.07 23.30
N TYR A 2 -12.01 -0.98 23.03
CA TYR A 2 -11.41 -0.39 21.85
C TYR A 2 -11.88 -1.12 20.59
N THR A 3 -12.13 -0.35 19.53
CA THR A 3 -12.57 -0.85 18.23
C THR A 3 -11.74 -0.22 17.12
N GLN A 4 -11.78 -0.78 15.92
CA GLN A 4 -11.13 -0.19 14.74
C GLN A 4 -11.61 1.25 14.46
N ALA A 5 -12.81 1.65 14.88
CA ALA A 5 -13.28 3.03 14.74
C ALA A 5 -12.41 4.04 15.52
N ASN A 6 -11.71 3.59 16.56
CA ASN A 6 -10.82 4.42 17.38
C ASN A 6 -9.38 4.46 16.85
N GLU A 7 -9.05 3.70 15.80
CA GLU A 7 -7.72 3.62 15.19
C GLU A 7 -7.19 5.00 14.79
N ARG A 8 -8.07 5.82 14.21
CA ARG A 8 -7.75 7.20 13.82
C ARG A 8 -7.18 8.02 14.98
N LYS A 9 -7.76 7.91 16.18
CA LYS A 9 -7.29 8.64 17.36
C LYS A 9 -5.94 8.09 17.82
N VAL A 10 -5.73 6.77 17.77
CA VAL A 10 -4.43 6.15 18.08
C VAL A 10 -3.35 6.63 17.12
N PHE A 11 -3.60 6.55 15.81
CA PHE A 11 -2.66 7.02 14.80
C PHE A 11 -2.30 8.48 15.05
N LYS A 12 -3.31 9.33 15.28
CA LYS A 12 -3.10 10.75 15.56
C LYS A 12 -2.17 11.01 16.74
N GLU A 13 -2.45 10.40 17.88
CA GLU A 13 -1.68 10.63 19.10
C GLU A 13 -0.27 10.03 19.02
N SER A 14 -0.12 8.92 18.28
CA SER A 14 1.18 8.29 18.03
C SER A 14 2.07 9.08 17.07
N LEU A 15 1.47 9.89 16.17
CA LEU A 15 2.19 10.55 15.08
C LEU A 15 3.35 11.41 15.57
N ARG A 16 3.14 12.21 16.63
CA ARG A 16 4.21 13.04 17.22
C ARG A 16 5.44 12.24 17.66
N TYR A 17 5.24 11.00 18.11
CA TYR A 17 6.33 10.11 18.53
C TYR A 17 6.99 9.46 17.32
N MET A 18 6.22 8.97 16.35
CA MET A 18 6.74 8.39 15.11
C MET A 18 7.60 9.39 14.32
N ILE A 19 7.20 10.67 14.29
CA ILE A 19 8.01 11.74 13.69
C ILE A 19 9.36 11.86 14.37
N LYS A 20 9.34 11.95 15.70
CA LYS A 20 10.54 12.16 16.50
C LYS A 20 11.45 10.93 16.39
N ALA A 21 10.88 9.72 16.34
CA ALA A 21 11.59 8.49 16.04
C ALA A 21 12.27 8.53 14.67
N SER A 22 11.56 8.97 13.62
CA SER A 22 12.11 9.15 12.27
C SER A 22 13.29 10.11 12.24
N GLU A 23 13.15 11.32 12.81
CA GLU A 23 14.19 12.35 12.83
C GLU A 23 15.49 11.80 13.46
N TYR A 24 15.31 11.04 14.53
CA TYR A 24 16.39 10.42 15.28
C TYR A 24 17.02 9.20 14.61
N ALA A 25 16.22 8.39 13.93
CA ALA A 25 16.69 7.23 13.17
C ALA A 25 17.46 7.65 11.91
N HIS A 26 16.98 8.67 11.19
CA HIS A 26 17.68 9.22 10.02
C HIS A 26 19.10 9.65 10.38
N ALA A 27 19.23 10.36 11.50
CA ALA A 27 20.52 10.85 11.97
C ALA A 27 21.52 9.72 12.26
N LEU A 28 21.05 8.53 12.69
CA LEU A 28 21.93 7.50 13.25
C LEU A 28 21.92 6.16 12.50
N HIS A 29 20.77 5.56 12.22
CA HIS A 29 20.67 4.17 11.76
C HIS A 29 20.32 4.01 10.28
N MET A 30 19.99 5.11 9.60
CA MET A 30 19.62 5.13 8.17
C MET A 30 18.38 4.30 7.80
N THR A 31 17.68 3.79 8.80
CA THR A 31 16.44 3.04 8.67
C THR A 31 15.23 3.91 9.00
N ASP A 32 14.11 3.53 8.39
CA ASP A 32 12.81 4.06 8.71
C ASP A 32 12.26 3.45 9.99
N HIS A 33 12.11 4.31 11.01
CA HIS A 33 11.32 4.09 12.23
C HIS A 33 10.20 5.14 12.33
N GLY A 34 9.83 5.73 11.19
CA GLY A 34 8.83 6.77 11.08
C GLY A 34 7.42 6.25 10.87
N PRO A 35 6.49 7.16 10.55
CA PRO A 35 5.10 6.80 10.31
C PRO A 35 4.92 5.77 9.19
N LEU A 36 5.80 5.79 8.18
CA LEU A 36 5.72 4.90 7.03
C LEU A 36 6.07 3.46 7.41
N HIS A 37 7.12 3.26 8.21
CA HIS A 37 7.44 1.96 8.81
C HIS A 37 6.27 1.43 9.63
N ALA A 38 5.73 2.22 10.56
CA ALA A 38 4.58 1.82 11.37
C ALA A 38 3.36 1.44 10.50
N GLN A 39 3.10 2.17 9.42
CA GLN A 39 2.04 1.85 8.45
C GLN A 39 2.30 0.53 7.70
N ARG A 40 3.55 0.25 7.30
CA ARG A 40 3.91 -1.02 6.64
C ARG A 40 3.77 -2.19 7.62
N VAL A 41 4.26 -2.06 8.86
CA VAL A 41 4.08 -3.06 9.92
C VAL A 41 2.61 -3.29 10.22
N TYR A 42 1.82 -2.22 10.33
CA TYR A 42 0.37 -2.28 10.47
C TYR A 42 -0.29 -3.05 9.32
N ALA A 43 0.08 -2.77 8.07
CA ALA A 43 -0.44 -3.49 6.91
C ALA A 43 -0.09 -4.98 6.98
N ILE A 44 1.17 -5.33 7.25
CA ILE A 44 1.63 -6.72 7.37
C ILE A 44 0.91 -7.46 8.52
N CYS A 45 0.69 -6.80 9.66
CA CYS A 45 -0.08 -7.35 10.77
C CYS A 45 -1.50 -7.71 10.35
N ARG A 46 -2.15 -6.88 9.53
CA ARG A 46 -3.49 -7.19 9.00
C ARG A 46 -3.44 -8.39 8.07
N TRP A 47 -2.44 -8.46 7.18
CA TRP A 47 -2.27 -9.59 6.25
C TRP A 47 -2.15 -10.91 7.00
N LEU A 48 -1.20 -10.96 7.93
CA LEU A 48 -0.98 -12.15 8.75
C LEU A 48 -2.18 -12.46 9.62
N GLY A 49 -2.82 -11.45 10.21
CA GLY A 49 -4.03 -11.61 11.02
C GLY A 49 -5.17 -12.32 10.29
N THR A 50 -5.35 -12.08 8.98
CA THR A 50 -6.38 -12.77 8.18
C THR A 50 -6.18 -14.29 8.11
N LEU A 51 -4.97 -14.79 8.38
CA LEU A 51 -4.63 -16.22 8.35
C LEU A 51 -4.93 -16.96 9.67
N PHE A 52 -5.22 -16.25 10.76
CA PHE A 52 -5.31 -16.83 12.11
C PHE A 52 -6.68 -16.73 12.79
N SER A 53 -7.72 -16.33 12.05
CA SER A 53 -9.08 -16.14 12.60
C SER A 53 -9.05 -15.30 13.88
N LEU A 54 -8.42 -14.13 13.82
CA LEU A 54 -8.45 -13.17 14.92
C LEU A 54 -9.89 -12.69 15.11
N THR A 55 -10.30 -12.52 16.36
CA THR A 55 -11.54 -11.79 16.67
C THR A 55 -11.39 -10.32 16.27
N ASP A 56 -12.50 -9.60 16.10
CA ASP A 56 -12.46 -8.16 15.81
C ASP A 56 -11.68 -7.39 16.90
N TYR A 57 -11.80 -7.83 18.15
CA TYR A 57 -11.08 -7.23 19.27
C TYR A 57 -9.57 -7.51 19.24
N GLU A 58 -9.16 -8.77 19.03
CA GLU A 58 -7.75 -9.12 18.85
C GLU A 58 -7.12 -8.39 17.65
N SER A 59 -7.86 -8.27 16.55
CA SER A 59 -7.45 -7.53 15.36
C SER A 59 -7.24 -6.05 15.67
N ALA A 60 -8.16 -5.42 16.41
CA ALA A 60 -8.04 -4.03 16.84
C ALA A 60 -6.82 -3.83 17.76
N ILE A 61 -6.61 -4.70 18.75
CA ILE A 61 -5.46 -4.63 19.67
C ILE A 61 -4.13 -4.78 18.92
N LEU A 62 -4.02 -5.77 18.01
CA LEU A 62 -2.83 -5.98 17.19
C LEU A 62 -2.51 -4.76 16.32
N GLN A 63 -3.54 -4.19 15.68
CA GLN A 63 -3.42 -3.00 14.85
C GLN A 63 -2.94 -1.78 15.64
N ALA A 64 -3.49 -1.56 16.84
CA ALA A 64 -3.02 -0.51 17.74
C ALA A 64 -1.56 -0.74 18.15
N ALA A 65 -1.18 -1.97 18.51
CA ALA A 65 0.19 -2.31 18.86
C ALA A 65 1.15 -2.10 17.69
N ALA A 66 0.75 -2.42 16.45
CA ALA A 66 1.57 -2.20 15.27
C ALA A 66 1.88 -0.72 15.02
N LEU A 67 0.90 0.18 15.21
CA LEU A 67 1.12 1.63 15.10
C LEU A 67 2.00 2.19 16.22
N LEU A 68 2.00 1.54 17.39
CA LEU A 68 2.64 2.04 18.60
C LEU A 68 3.98 1.36 18.94
N HIS A 69 4.36 0.28 18.25
CA HIS A 69 5.47 -0.60 18.67
C HIS A 69 6.82 0.13 18.83
N ASP A 70 7.03 1.18 18.03
CA ASP A 70 8.28 1.93 17.94
C ASP A 70 8.21 3.34 18.52
N ILE A 71 7.13 3.75 19.19
CA ILE A 71 7.01 5.14 19.70
C ILE A 71 8.09 5.47 20.76
N GLY A 72 8.62 4.46 21.44
CA GLY A 72 9.74 4.56 22.37
C GLY A 72 11.06 4.95 21.71
N MET A 73 11.19 4.87 20.38
CA MET A 73 12.35 5.40 19.64
C MET A 73 12.46 6.93 19.74
N ALA A 74 11.39 7.62 20.15
CA ALA A 74 11.39 9.03 20.48
C ALA A 74 12.04 9.36 21.84
N SER A 75 12.40 8.34 22.63
CA SER A 75 13.07 8.48 23.93
C SER A 75 14.60 8.57 23.78
N THR A 76 15.29 8.86 24.88
CA THR A 76 16.76 8.83 24.93
C THR A 76 17.32 7.41 25.03
N ASP A 77 16.55 6.45 25.57
CA ASP A 77 16.98 5.05 25.75
C ASP A 77 16.49 4.15 24.61
N ARG A 78 17.10 4.31 23.44
CA ARG A 78 16.69 3.59 22.23
C ARG A 78 16.99 2.10 22.26
N ALA A 79 17.98 1.67 23.02
CA ALA A 79 18.30 0.25 23.15
C ALA A 79 17.11 -0.53 23.75
N ASN A 80 16.32 0.17 24.57
CA ASN A 80 15.14 -0.36 25.24
C ASN A 80 13.83 0.31 24.74
N HIS A 81 13.77 0.73 23.47
CA HIS A 81 12.59 1.41 22.91
C HIS A 81 11.29 0.61 23.05
N ASN A 82 11.34 -0.72 23.08
CA ASN A 82 10.18 -1.57 23.32
C ASN A 82 9.62 -1.37 24.75
N ILE A 83 10.49 -1.25 25.76
CA ILE A 83 10.11 -0.94 27.15
C ILE A 83 9.59 0.50 27.25
N GLU A 84 10.25 1.45 26.58
CA GLU A 84 9.81 2.85 26.57
C GLU A 84 8.47 3.03 25.84
N SER A 85 8.21 2.22 24.79
CA SER A 85 6.89 2.19 24.12
C SER A 85 5.80 1.75 25.08
N GLU A 86 6.00 0.67 25.85
CA GLU A 86 5.05 0.23 26.88
C GLU A 86 4.73 1.36 27.87
N LYS A 87 5.75 2.02 28.43
CA LYS A 87 5.58 3.13 29.38
C LYS A 87 4.79 4.30 28.77
N LEU A 88 5.14 4.70 27.54
CA LEU A 88 4.47 5.79 26.84
C LEU A 88 3.00 5.47 26.56
N ILE A 89 2.67 4.23 26.19
CA ILE A 89 1.30 3.79 25.93
C ILE A 89 0.46 3.89 27.21
N ILE A 90 0.96 3.32 28.31
CA ILE A 90 0.27 3.34 29.60
C ILE A 90 0.06 4.79 30.08
N SER A 91 1.12 5.60 30.07
CA SER A 91 1.03 7.00 30.52
C SER A 91 0.07 7.83 29.66
N ASN A 92 0.11 7.68 28.33
CA ASN A 92 -0.81 8.41 27.45
C ASN A 92 -2.26 7.92 27.57
N ALA A 93 -2.51 6.68 27.98
CA ALA A 93 -3.85 6.21 28.28
C ALA A 93 -4.36 6.78 29.61
N GLU A 94 -3.51 6.84 30.65
CA GLU A 94 -3.84 7.43 31.96
C GLU A 94 -4.20 8.92 31.86
N THR A 95 -3.56 9.66 30.94
CA THR A 95 -3.90 11.07 30.66
C THR A 95 -5.10 11.24 29.71
N GLY A 96 -5.66 10.15 29.19
CA GLY A 96 -6.76 10.16 28.23
C GLY A 96 -6.37 10.56 26.80
N SER A 97 -5.08 10.78 26.53
CA SER A 97 -4.57 11.01 25.17
C SER A 97 -4.88 9.81 24.28
N LEU A 98 -4.48 8.61 24.69
CA LEU A 98 -4.85 7.38 23.99
C LEU A 98 -6.24 6.87 24.44
N PRO A 99 -7.10 6.41 23.53
CA PRO A 99 -8.46 5.97 23.83
C PRO A 99 -8.52 4.53 24.34
N PHE A 100 -7.65 4.17 25.28
CA PHE A 100 -7.57 2.84 25.85
C PHE A 100 -8.08 2.84 27.28
N SER A 101 -8.75 1.77 27.69
CA SER A 101 -8.88 1.46 29.11
C SER A 101 -7.50 1.14 29.71
N LYS A 102 -7.42 1.08 31.04
CA LYS A 102 -6.18 0.69 31.73
C LYS A 102 -5.72 -0.72 31.31
N ASP A 103 -6.65 -1.66 31.20
CA ASP A 103 -6.36 -3.04 30.84
C ASP A 103 -5.93 -3.15 29.37
N GLU A 104 -6.58 -2.40 28.47
CA GLU A 104 -6.19 -2.31 27.06
C GLU A 104 -4.80 -1.70 26.91
N ALA A 105 -4.48 -0.64 27.66
CA ALA A 105 -3.17 0.01 27.60
C ALA A 105 -2.05 -0.91 28.10
N LEU A 106 -2.29 -1.69 29.17
CA LEU A 106 -1.36 -2.70 29.67
C LEU A 106 -1.15 -3.82 28.64
N LEU A 107 -2.21 -4.28 28.00
CA LEU A 107 -2.14 -5.33 26.98
C LEU A 107 -1.39 -4.87 25.72
N ILE A 108 -1.74 -3.69 25.18
CA ILE A 108 -1.08 -3.11 24.01
C ILE A 108 0.38 -2.79 24.34
N GLY A 109 0.64 -2.19 25.51
CA GLY A 109 2.00 -1.92 25.98
C GLY A 109 2.86 -3.18 26.06
N LYS A 110 2.29 -4.29 26.57
CA LYS A 110 2.95 -5.60 26.61
C LYS A 110 3.26 -6.16 25.22
N LEU A 111 2.34 -6.02 24.25
CA LEU A 111 2.62 -6.41 22.86
C LEU A 111 3.77 -5.59 22.28
N CYS A 112 3.76 -4.27 22.48
CA CYS A 112 4.86 -3.39 22.07
C CYS A 112 6.15 -3.70 22.81
N ARG A 113 6.12 -4.20 24.04
CA ARG A 113 7.32 -4.69 24.72
C ARG A 113 7.84 -5.98 24.09
N TRP A 114 6.95 -6.92 23.80
CA TRP A 114 7.27 -8.26 23.28
C TRP A 114 7.55 -8.31 21.77
N HIS A 115 7.41 -7.21 21.03
CA HIS A 115 7.84 -7.14 19.64
C HIS A 115 9.36 -7.36 19.48
N ARG A 116 10.13 -7.25 20.59
CA ARG A 116 11.54 -7.58 20.66
C ARG A 116 11.91 -8.08 22.06
N GLY A 117 12.99 -8.85 22.16
CA GLY A 117 13.55 -9.29 23.44
C GLY A 117 13.08 -10.67 23.87
N ASP A 118 13.61 -11.12 25.01
CA ASP A 118 13.54 -12.50 25.49
C ASP A 118 12.42 -12.72 26.54
N ASP A 119 11.70 -11.67 26.94
CA ASP A 119 10.60 -11.74 27.90
C ASP A 119 9.25 -12.16 27.28
N TYR A 120 9.23 -12.34 25.96
CA TYR A 120 8.13 -12.84 25.16
C TYR A 120 7.66 -14.25 25.59
N LYS A 121 6.33 -14.43 25.70
CA LYS A 121 5.70 -15.72 26.03
C LYS A 121 4.75 -16.17 24.92
N ARG A 122 5.20 -17.17 24.15
CA ARG A 122 4.50 -17.70 22.97
C ARG A 122 3.07 -18.20 23.16
N ASP A 123 2.79 -18.85 24.28
CA ASP A 123 1.49 -19.49 24.53
C ASP A 123 0.63 -18.66 25.51
N CYS A 124 0.95 -17.37 25.67
CA CYS A 124 0.26 -16.50 26.62
C CYS A 124 -1.13 -16.10 26.13
N ILE A 125 -2.13 -16.31 26.99
CA ILE A 125 -3.52 -15.87 26.84
C ILE A 125 -3.86 -15.00 28.04
N GLU A 126 -4.55 -13.88 27.81
CA GLU A 126 -5.00 -12.97 28.86
C GLU A 126 -6.45 -12.57 28.65
N PHE A 127 -7.12 -12.15 29.72
CA PHE A 127 -8.47 -11.58 29.65
C PHE A 127 -8.37 -10.06 29.76
N CYS A 128 -8.96 -9.36 28.80
CA CYS A 128 -9.00 -7.90 28.76
C CYS A 128 -10.42 -7.47 28.41
N GLU A 129 -11.05 -6.65 29.26
CA GLU A 129 -12.43 -6.19 29.08
C GLU A 129 -13.45 -7.35 28.87
N GLY A 130 -13.22 -8.49 29.53
CA GLY A 130 -14.07 -9.67 29.44
C GLY A 130 -13.85 -10.54 28.19
N SER A 131 -12.93 -10.16 27.30
CA SER A 131 -12.56 -10.94 26.12
C SER A 131 -11.25 -11.70 26.35
N GLU A 132 -11.20 -12.96 25.92
CA GLU A 132 -9.95 -13.73 25.84
C GLU A 132 -9.12 -13.21 24.66
N VAL A 133 -7.83 -12.93 24.90
CA VAL A 133 -6.88 -12.45 23.91
C VAL A 133 -5.68 -13.39 23.86
N ARG A 134 -5.37 -13.92 22.67
CA ARG A 134 -4.18 -14.76 22.43
C ARG A 134 -2.93 -13.90 22.31
N VAL A 135 -2.51 -13.27 23.41
CA VAL A 135 -1.40 -12.29 23.47
C VAL A 135 -0.11 -12.83 22.83
N GLY A 136 0.22 -14.08 23.10
CA GLY A 136 1.41 -14.73 22.55
C GLY A 136 1.39 -14.83 21.02
N LEU A 137 0.22 -15.10 20.42
CA LEU A 137 0.01 -15.11 18.97
C LEU A 137 0.08 -13.69 18.38
N LEU A 138 -0.57 -12.71 19.02
CA LEU A 138 -0.54 -11.32 18.54
C LEU A 138 0.88 -10.76 18.56
N ALA A 139 1.65 -11.05 19.62
CA ALA A 139 3.06 -10.69 19.68
C ALA A 139 3.87 -11.40 18.59
N SER A 140 3.62 -12.68 18.29
CA SER A 140 4.27 -13.37 17.16
C SER A 140 4.02 -12.66 15.83
N ILE A 141 2.77 -12.28 15.58
CA ILE A 141 2.40 -11.60 14.34
C ILE A 141 3.09 -10.25 14.26
N LEU A 142 3.12 -9.48 15.36
CA LEU A 142 3.79 -8.18 15.40
C LEU A 142 5.30 -8.31 15.16
N ARG A 143 5.98 -9.25 15.82
CA ARG A 143 7.42 -9.53 15.63
C ARG A 143 7.75 -9.84 14.17
N LEU A 144 7.01 -10.76 13.57
CA LEU A 144 7.21 -11.10 12.16
C LEU A 144 6.88 -9.92 11.26
N SER A 145 5.87 -9.13 11.59
CA SER A 145 5.47 -7.98 10.77
C SER A 145 6.52 -6.88 10.74
N ASP A 146 7.16 -6.58 11.88
CA ASP A 146 8.29 -5.66 11.94
C ASP A 146 9.47 -6.17 11.11
N GLU A 147 9.85 -7.44 11.29
CA GLU A 147 10.95 -8.00 10.51
C GLU A 147 10.63 -8.09 9.03
N LEU A 148 9.39 -8.37 8.61
CA LEU A 148 8.98 -8.45 7.20
C LEU A 148 9.02 -7.09 6.49
N ASP A 149 9.07 -5.98 7.20
CA ASP A 149 9.41 -4.69 6.58
C ASP A 149 10.92 -4.63 6.27
N LEU A 150 11.45 -5.51 5.42
CA LEU A 150 12.91 -5.71 5.23
C LEU A 150 13.43 -5.31 3.85
N ASP A 151 12.60 -4.70 3.02
CA ASP A 151 12.94 -4.36 1.63
C ASP A 151 13.50 -2.94 1.47
N TYR A 152 13.82 -2.58 0.23
CA TYR A 152 14.43 -1.31 -0.15
C TYR A 152 13.67 -0.07 0.36
N ARG A 153 12.40 -0.19 0.75
CA ARG A 153 11.58 0.93 1.26
C ARG A 153 11.90 1.27 2.71
N ARG A 154 12.60 0.39 3.45
CA ARG A 154 13.05 0.67 4.83
C ARG A 154 14.21 1.67 4.90
N THR A 155 14.75 2.10 3.76
CA THR A 155 15.82 3.09 3.70
C THR A 155 15.40 4.37 2.96
N TYR A 156 15.83 5.51 3.49
CA TYR A 156 15.72 6.82 2.85
C TYR A 156 16.82 7.09 1.83
N PHE A 157 17.92 6.39 1.98
CA PHE A 157 19.12 6.52 1.17
C PHE A 157 18.99 5.52 0.02
N ASN A 158 18.90 6.00 -1.20
CA ASN A 158 18.66 5.11 -2.35
C ASN A 158 19.30 5.67 -3.62
N SER A 159 19.88 6.86 -3.56
CA SER A 159 20.68 7.44 -4.62
C SER A 159 22.14 6.99 -4.50
N SER A 160 22.86 7.09 -5.61
CA SER A 160 24.32 6.89 -5.62
C SER A 160 25.03 7.87 -4.69
N GLU A 161 24.54 9.10 -4.58
CA GLU A 161 25.11 10.14 -3.71
C GLU A 161 24.95 9.79 -2.24
N ASP A 162 23.77 9.33 -1.84
CA ASP A 162 23.48 8.85 -0.49
C ASP A 162 24.40 7.70 -0.07
N MET A 163 24.67 6.79 -1.01
CA MET A 163 25.56 5.66 -0.77
C MET A 163 27.00 6.10 -0.52
N GLU A 164 27.48 7.10 -1.26
CA GLU A 164 28.82 7.66 -1.07
C GLU A 164 28.93 8.38 0.29
N ILE A 165 27.88 9.09 0.71
CA ILE A 165 27.79 9.69 2.06
C ILE A 165 27.83 8.59 3.13
N THR A 166 27.05 7.53 2.92
CA THR A 166 26.98 6.39 3.84
C THR A 166 28.33 5.72 4.03
N LYS A 167 29.01 5.41 2.92
CA LYS A 167 30.35 4.82 2.93
C LYS A 167 31.36 5.67 3.67
N LYS A 168 31.22 7.00 3.58
CA LYS A 168 32.15 7.94 4.20
C LYS A 168 31.96 8.10 5.72
N TYR A 169 30.73 7.99 6.23
CA TYR A 169 30.41 8.40 7.60
C TYR A 169 29.79 7.31 8.49
N LYS A 170 29.30 6.19 7.94
CA LYS A 170 28.54 5.16 8.68
C LYS A 170 28.89 3.74 8.23
N THR A 171 30.17 3.39 8.29
CA THR A 171 30.70 2.14 7.73
C THR A 171 30.12 0.88 8.37
N ASP A 172 29.74 0.92 9.64
CA ASP A 172 29.09 -0.16 10.37
C ASP A 172 27.64 -0.42 9.94
N GLN A 173 26.98 0.58 9.34
CA GLN A 173 25.59 0.48 8.88
C GLN A 173 25.47 0.07 7.40
N ILE A 174 26.57 0.10 6.63
CA ILE A 174 26.58 -0.24 5.19
C ILE A 174 25.97 -1.61 4.96
N GLN A 175 26.37 -2.62 5.73
CA GLN A 175 25.90 -3.99 5.52
C GLN A 175 24.38 -4.12 5.70
N TYR A 176 23.82 -3.43 6.70
CA TYR A 176 22.38 -3.40 6.90
C TYR A 176 21.67 -2.76 5.71
N HIS A 177 22.22 -1.62 5.27
CA HIS A 177 21.68 -0.82 4.20
C HIS A 177 21.72 -1.54 2.84
N GLU A 178 22.86 -2.14 2.48
CA GLU A 178 22.99 -2.98 1.29
C GLU A 178 22.05 -4.20 1.35
N SER A 179 21.84 -4.75 2.55
CA SER A 179 20.95 -5.88 2.73
C SER A 179 19.48 -5.56 2.49
N VAL A 180 18.99 -4.38 2.91
CA VAL A 180 17.62 -3.97 2.59
C VAL A 180 17.46 -3.62 1.11
N LEU A 181 18.44 -2.93 0.50
CA LEU A 181 18.42 -2.59 -0.93
C LEU A 181 18.46 -3.81 -1.84
N SER A 182 18.99 -4.93 -1.35
CA SER A 182 19.07 -6.19 -2.08
C SER A 182 17.73 -6.94 -2.13
N ILE A 183 16.73 -6.50 -1.37
CA ILE A 183 15.42 -7.13 -1.29
C ILE A 183 14.39 -6.21 -1.94
N LEU A 184 13.74 -6.73 -2.98
CA LEU A 184 12.77 -6.00 -3.79
C LEU A 184 11.40 -5.96 -3.15
N GLY A 185 11.10 -6.93 -2.29
CA GLY A 185 9.84 -7.01 -1.57
C GLY A 185 9.61 -8.40 -0.98
N VAL A 186 8.58 -8.50 -0.15
CA VAL A 186 8.14 -9.75 0.48
C VAL A 186 6.64 -9.94 0.37
N ARG A 187 6.22 -11.18 0.17
CA ARG A 187 4.81 -11.58 0.25
C ARG A 187 4.65 -12.88 1.01
N VAL A 188 3.43 -13.12 1.48
CA VAL A 188 2.97 -14.40 1.99
C VAL A 188 2.20 -15.11 0.89
N ARG A 189 2.61 -16.34 0.59
CA ARG A 189 1.80 -17.29 -0.18
C ARG A 189 1.13 -18.24 0.78
N ALA A 190 -0.19 -18.30 0.74
CA ALA A 190 -0.98 -19.15 1.62
C ALA A 190 -1.99 -19.97 0.80
N ASP A 191 -1.98 -21.28 1.01
CA ASP A 191 -3.00 -22.20 0.53
C ASP A 191 -3.40 -23.17 1.64
N LYS A 192 -4.25 -24.14 1.32
CA LYS A 192 -4.77 -25.10 2.30
C LYS A 192 -3.67 -25.97 2.92
N LEU A 193 -2.58 -26.19 2.19
CA LEU A 193 -1.51 -27.10 2.57
C LEU A 193 -0.34 -26.38 3.26
N SER A 194 -0.09 -25.12 2.89
CA SER A 194 1.12 -24.44 3.27
C SER A 194 0.96 -22.92 3.36
N LYS A 195 1.85 -22.31 4.15
CA LYS A 195 2.04 -20.86 4.24
C LYS A 195 3.54 -20.63 4.12
N CYS A 196 3.98 -19.74 3.24
CA CYS A 196 5.40 -19.42 3.09
C CYS A 196 5.63 -17.93 2.83
N PHE A 197 6.78 -17.43 3.27
CA PHE A 197 7.27 -16.13 2.88
C PHE A 197 8.04 -16.26 1.58
N GLU A 198 7.65 -15.50 0.56
CA GLU A 198 8.41 -15.40 -0.69
C GLU A 198 9.16 -14.06 -0.72
N LEU A 199 10.49 -14.13 -0.73
CA LEU A 199 11.37 -12.95 -0.76
C LEU A 199 11.88 -12.75 -2.19
N LEU A 200 11.52 -11.62 -2.80
CA LEU A 200 12.00 -11.23 -4.11
C LEU A 200 13.35 -10.52 -3.92
N ILE A 201 14.43 -11.12 -4.43
CA ILE A 201 15.79 -10.72 -4.08
C ILE A 201 16.58 -10.39 -5.34
N ASP A 202 17.14 -9.19 -5.39
CA ASP A 202 18.02 -8.77 -6.47
C ASP A 202 19.44 -9.31 -6.29
N ASN A 203 19.95 -9.24 -5.05
CA ASN A 203 21.29 -9.70 -4.70
C ASN A 203 21.25 -10.58 -3.44
N ILE A 204 21.34 -11.90 -3.63
CA ILE A 204 21.29 -12.87 -2.51
C ILE A 204 22.40 -12.62 -1.48
N ALA A 205 23.62 -12.34 -1.94
CA ALA A 205 24.75 -12.11 -1.05
C ALA A 205 24.54 -10.86 -0.19
N GLY A 206 24.01 -9.79 -0.80
CA GLY A 206 23.66 -8.56 -0.08
C GLY A 206 22.52 -8.78 0.92
N ALA A 207 21.46 -9.51 0.53
CA ALA A 207 20.27 -9.75 1.34
C ALA A 207 20.48 -10.65 2.58
N LYS A 208 21.66 -11.28 2.71
CA LYS A 208 21.94 -12.31 3.73
C LYS A 208 21.59 -11.88 5.15
N LEU A 209 21.94 -10.66 5.54
CA LEU A 209 21.76 -10.19 6.92
C LEU A 209 20.27 -10.14 7.31
N GLN A 210 19.41 -9.56 6.46
CA GLN A 210 17.97 -9.51 6.74
C GLN A 210 17.33 -10.90 6.71
N ILE A 211 17.77 -11.78 5.81
CA ILE A 211 17.28 -13.15 5.75
C ILE A 211 17.60 -13.90 7.05
N GLU A 212 18.83 -13.77 7.57
CA GLU A 212 19.23 -14.41 8.83
C GLU A 212 18.43 -13.88 10.02
N ARG A 213 18.14 -12.58 10.07
CA ARG A 213 17.27 -11.98 11.09
C ARG A 213 15.85 -12.52 11.01
N LEU A 214 15.25 -12.54 9.82
CA LEU A 214 13.91 -13.07 9.62
C LEU A 214 13.84 -14.56 10.00
N ILE A 215 14.83 -15.37 9.62
CA ILE A 215 14.91 -16.79 10.03
C ILE A 215 14.93 -16.91 11.55
N LYS A 216 15.78 -16.13 12.23
CA LYS A 216 15.88 -16.15 13.69
C LYS A 216 14.53 -15.83 14.33
N GLU A 217 13.83 -14.82 13.83
CA GLU A 217 12.55 -14.40 14.37
C GLU A 217 11.43 -15.40 14.06
N ILE A 218 11.39 -16.00 12.87
CA ILE A 218 10.48 -17.12 12.56
C ILE A 218 10.67 -18.27 13.55
N LEU A 219 11.92 -18.69 13.79
CA LEU A 219 12.24 -19.76 14.74
C LEU A 219 11.88 -19.42 16.18
N GLY A 220 11.81 -18.12 16.52
CA GLY A 220 11.38 -17.62 17.83
C GLY A 220 9.85 -17.60 18.02
N THR A 221 9.07 -17.85 16.98
CA THR A 221 7.60 -17.78 17.00
C THR A 221 6.95 -19.15 16.75
N PRO A 222 5.68 -19.36 17.14
CA PRO A 222 4.90 -20.54 16.77
C PRO A 222 4.45 -20.54 15.29
N LEU A 223 4.99 -19.65 14.45
CA LEU A 223 4.60 -19.45 13.06
C LEU A 223 5.73 -19.90 12.12
N PRO A 224 5.94 -21.21 11.91
CA PRO A 224 7.11 -21.76 11.22
C PRO A 224 6.97 -21.64 9.69
N PHE A 225 6.71 -20.45 9.18
CA PHE A 225 6.52 -20.22 7.76
C PHE A 225 7.87 -20.35 7.05
N PRO A 226 8.08 -21.33 6.16
CA PRO A 226 9.31 -21.42 5.40
C PRO A 226 9.53 -20.17 4.54
N ILE A 227 10.80 -19.84 4.33
CA ILE A 227 11.23 -18.80 3.40
C ILE A 227 11.57 -19.44 2.06
N LYS A 228 10.99 -18.91 0.99
CA LYS A 228 11.36 -19.19 -0.40
C LYS A 228 12.01 -17.94 -0.99
N ILE A 229 13.25 -18.09 -1.43
CA ILE A 229 14.00 -17.03 -2.11
C ILE A 229 13.67 -17.07 -3.61
N LEU A 230 13.27 -15.93 -4.15
CA LEU A 230 13.01 -15.71 -5.58
C LEU A 230 14.06 -14.75 -6.13
N PRO A 231 15.19 -15.26 -6.65
CA PRO A 231 16.29 -14.40 -7.06
C PRO A 231 16.11 -13.83 -8.47
N THR A 232 16.64 -12.62 -8.70
CA THR A 232 16.89 -12.08 -10.03
C THR A 232 17.94 -12.92 -10.75
N LYS A 233 17.58 -13.47 -11.91
CA LYS A 233 18.51 -14.18 -12.79
C LYS A 233 19.12 -13.20 -13.78
N LYS A 234 20.45 -13.17 -13.85
CA LYS A 234 21.21 -12.39 -14.85
C LYS A 234 21.11 -13.01 -16.24
N GLU A 235 21.08 -14.34 -16.32
CA GLU A 235 20.97 -15.08 -17.58
C GLU A 235 19.62 -15.78 -17.67
N LEU A 236 18.97 -15.62 -18.82
CA LEU A 236 17.80 -16.40 -19.18
C LEU A 236 18.28 -17.83 -19.41
N VAL A 237 17.90 -18.74 -18.51
CA VAL A 237 18.02 -20.18 -18.80
C VAL A 237 16.92 -20.48 -19.80
N ASP A 238 17.24 -21.17 -20.88
CA ASP A 238 16.23 -21.65 -21.82
C ASP A 238 15.10 -22.32 -21.04
N PRO A 239 13.83 -21.93 -21.29
CA PRO A 239 12.72 -22.56 -20.61
C PRO A 239 12.83 -24.07 -20.86
N PRO A 240 12.63 -24.91 -19.83
CA PRO A 240 12.68 -26.35 -20.02
C PRO A 240 11.75 -26.73 -21.18
N SER A 241 12.18 -27.65 -22.04
CA SER A 241 11.34 -28.20 -23.10
C SER A 241 10.25 -29.07 -22.47
N PHE A 242 9.19 -28.41 -21.99
CA PHE A 242 7.98 -29.09 -21.56
C PHE A 242 7.24 -29.61 -22.79
N GLY A 243 6.59 -30.76 -22.67
CA GLY A 243 5.84 -31.40 -23.76
C GLY A 243 4.67 -30.55 -24.27
N THR A 244 3.45 -30.86 -23.84
CA THR A 244 2.28 -30.04 -24.19
C THR A 244 2.39 -28.65 -23.54
N PRO A 245 2.18 -27.55 -24.28
CA PRO A 245 2.30 -26.20 -23.74
C PRO A 245 1.28 -26.02 -22.61
N ARG A 246 1.80 -25.67 -21.43
CA ARG A 246 1.01 -25.34 -20.25
C ARG A 246 0.39 -23.97 -20.46
N LYS A 247 -0.88 -23.81 -20.08
CA LYS A 247 -1.62 -22.55 -20.26
C LYS A 247 -2.02 -21.94 -18.93
N ALA A 248 -1.91 -20.61 -18.85
CA ALA A 248 -2.35 -19.81 -17.73
C ALA A 248 -3.27 -18.68 -18.20
N LEU A 249 -4.21 -18.31 -17.34
CA LEU A 249 -5.05 -17.14 -17.51
C LEU A 249 -4.70 -16.11 -16.44
N ILE A 250 -4.52 -14.86 -16.83
CA ILE A 250 -4.30 -13.75 -15.92
C ILE A 250 -5.47 -12.79 -16.08
N CYS A 251 -6.28 -12.66 -15.03
CA CYS A 251 -7.38 -11.71 -14.97
C CYS A 251 -6.97 -10.53 -14.10
N ALA A 252 -6.93 -9.33 -14.67
CA ALA A 252 -6.52 -8.13 -13.94
C ALA A 252 -7.53 -7.00 -14.10
N TYR A 253 -7.62 -6.15 -13.08
CA TYR A 253 -8.36 -4.91 -13.21
C TYR A 253 -7.66 -3.96 -14.21
N CYS A 254 -8.41 -3.32 -15.10
CA CYS A 254 -7.87 -2.41 -16.12
C CYS A 254 -7.47 -1.04 -15.53
N ASN A 255 -6.51 -1.06 -14.60
CA ASN A 255 -5.84 0.10 -14.04
C ASN A 255 -4.31 -0.04 -14.26
N PRO A 256 -3.51 1.02 -14.04
CA PRO A 256 -2.06 0.96 -14.24
C PRO A 256 -1.37 -0.18 -13.48
N HIS A 257 -1.71 -0.37 -12.20
CA HIS A 257 -1.11 -1.38 -11.34
C HIS A 257 -1.46 -2.81 -11.80
N GLY A 258 -2.74 -3.09 -12.04
CA GLY A 258 -3.25 -4.37 -12.55
C GLY A 258 -2.63 -4.76 -13.89
N ILE A 259 -2.45 -3.80 -14.81
CA ILE A 259 -1.81 -4.08 -16.12
C ILE A 259 -0.32 -4.39 -15.95
N VAL A 260 0.43 -3.57 -15.20
CA VAL A 260 1.87 -3.81 -14.99
C VAL A 260 2.09 -5.17 -14.30
N THR A 261 1.35 -5.47 -13.24
CA THR A 261 1.45 -6.75 -12.52
C THR A 261 1.00 -7.94 -13.35
N ALA A 262 -0.01 -7.79 -14.23
CA ALA A 262 -0.38 -8.82 -15.19
C ALA A 262 0.73 -9.13 -16.18
N VAL A 263 1.38 -8.09 -16.72
CA VAL A 263 2.52 -8.29 -17.64
C VAL A 263 3.70 -8.93 -16.92
N LEU A 264 4.03 -8.50 -15.71
CA LEU A 264 5.10 -9.14 -14.92
C LEU A 264 4.79 -10.62 -14.65
N SER A 265 3.54 -10.94 -14.35
CA SER A 265 3.08 -12.33 -14.19
C SER A 265 3.26 -13.13 -15.49
N ARG A 266 2.87 -12.57 -16.64
CA ARG A 266 3.03 -13.21 -17.96
C ARG A 266 4.49 -13.46 -18.30
N ILE A 267 5.36 -12.48 -18.08
CA ILE A 267 6.80 -12.64 -18.30
C ILE A 267 7.33 -13.79 -17.42
N SER A 268 7.00 -13.81 -16.13
CA SER A 268 7.48 -14.86 -15.22
C SER A 268 6.94 -16.25 -15.60
N LEU A 269 5.67 -16.36 -15.99
CA LEU A 269 5.06 -17.59 -16.47
C LEU A 269 5.72 -18.10 -17.76
N LYS A 270 6.01 -17.20 -18.71
CA LYS A 270 6.73 -17.54 -19.95
C LYS A 270 8.11 -18.11 -19.67
N LEU A 271 8.84 -17.56 -18.69
CA LEU A 271 10.14 -18.11 -18.23
C LEU A 271 10.00 -19.49 -17.59
N ALA A 272 8.84 -19.78 -16.99
CA ALA A 272 8.49 -21.10 -16.48
C ALA A 272 7.94 -22.05 -17.56
N GLY A 273 7.97 -21.66 -18.85
CA GLY A 273 7.46 -22.46 -19.96
C GLY A 273 5.94 -22.55 -20.01
N ILE A 274 5.24 -21.55 -19.47
CA ILE A 274 3.79 -21.48 -19.42
C ILE A 274 3.32 -20.33 -20.30
N GLU A 275 2.48 -20.62 -21.29
CA GLU A 275 1.82 -19.61 -22.12
C GLU A 275 0.73 -18.94 -21.29
N ALA A 276 0.71 -17.61 -21.22
CA ALA A 276 -0.26 -16.89 -20.41
C ALA A 276 -1.05 -15.87 -21.24
N GLU A 277 -2.38 -15.94 -21.11
CA GLU A 277 -3.32 -14.98 -21.66
C GLU A 277 -3.65 -13.92 -20.60
N ILE A 278 -3.77 -12.65 -21.01
CA ILE A 278 -4.19 -11.56 -20.12
C ILE A 278 -5.60 -11.11 -20.51
N VAL A 279 -6.52 -11.13 -19.54
CA VAL A 279 -7.87 -10.58 -19.65
C VAL A 279 -8.00 -9.42 -18.66
N CYS A 280 -8.20 -8.23 -19.20
CA CYS A 280 -8.47 -7.03 -18.43
C CYS A 280 -9.97 -6.71 -18.48
N ASN A 281 -10.56 -6.30 -17.35
CA ASN A 281 -11.97 -5.87 -17.28
C ASN A 281 -12.30 -4.84 -18.38
N LYS A 282 -13.16 -5.24 -19.34
CA LYS A 282 -13.51 -4.42 -20.50
C LYS A 282 -14.63 -3.42 -20.23
N ASP A 283 -15.54 -3.73 -19.31
CA ASP A 283 -16.81 -3.04 -19.17
C ASP A 283 -16.76 -1.74 -18.34
N LYS A 284 -15.58 -1.37 -17.82
CA LYS A 284 -15.34 -0.06 -17.17
C LYS A 284 -16.32 0.32 -16.06
N THR A 285 -17.11 -0.62 -15.55
CA THR A 285 -18.24 -0.31 -14.65
C THR A 285 -17.77 0.22 -13.29
N ALA A 286 -16.46 0.26 -13.04
CA ALA A 286 -15.88 0.44 -11.72
C ALA A 286 -16.40 -0.58 -10.68
N SER A 287 -17.16 -1.58 -11.12
CA SER A 287 -17.86 -2.53 -10.27
C SER A 287 -17.12 -3.84 -10.33
N ALA A 288 -16.41 -4.16 -9.25
CA ALA A 288 -15.77 -5.46 -9.08
C ALA A 288 -16.75 -6.62 -9.30
N GLY A 289 -18.03 -6.46 -8.94
CA GLY A 289 -19.05 -7.48 -9.15
C GLY A 289 -19.34 -7.77 -10.63
N ALA A 290 -19.33 -6.76 -11.49
CA ALA A 290 -19.50 -6.97 -12.93
C ALA A 290 -18.33 -7.77 -13.51
N PHE A 291 -17.11 -7.46 -13.07
CA PHE A 291 -15.93 -8.20 -13.52
C PHE A 291 -15.91 -9.65 -13.05
N TRP A 292 -16.30 -9.91 -11.80
CA TRP A 292 -16.43 -11.29 -11.32
C TRP A 292 -17.48 -12.07 -12.11
N ASN A 293 -18.57 -11.43 -12.54
CA ASN A 293 -19.55 -12.07 -13.42
C ASN A 293 -19.01 -12.34 -14.83
N GLU A 294 -18.20 -11.44 -15.40
CA GLU A 294 -17.50 -11.66 -16.67
C GLU A 294 -16.58 -12.89 -16.55
N ILE A 295 -15.78 -12.95 -15.49
CA ILE A 295 -14.85 -14.05 -15.20
C ILE A 295 -15.58 -15.41 -15.13
N LYS A 296 -16.80 -15.47 -14.56
CA LYS A 296 -17.56 -16.73 -14.47
C LYS A 296 -17.76 -17.41 -15.83
N SER A 297 -17.83 -16.62 -16.90
CA SER A 297 -18.04 -17.15 -18.25
C SER A 297 -16.77 -17.64 -18.94
N LEU A 298 -15.59 -17.38 -18.34
CA LEU A 298 -14.31 -17.78 -18.93
C LEU A 298 -14.11 -19.30 -18.82
N PRO A 299 -13.59 -19.96 -19.87
CA PRO A 299 -13.43 -21.41 -19.91
C PRO A 299 -12.18 -21.84 -19.11
N LEU A 300 -12.20 -21.64 -17.80
CA LEU A 300 -11.07 -21.90 -16.89
C LEU A 300 -10.55 -23.35 -16.93
N ALA A 301 -11.40 -24.31 -17.31
CA ALA A 301 -11.01 -25.70 -17.55
C ALA A 301 -9.94 -25.88 -18.65
N ASN A 302 -9.72 -24.89 -19.51
CA ASN A 302 -8.67 -24.90 -20.54
C ASN A 302 -7.29 -24.47 -20.03
N TYR A 303 -7.19 -24.03 -18.77
CA TYR A 303 -5.98 -23.49 -18.18
C TYR A 303 -5.55 -24.32 -16.98
N GLU A 304 -4.24 -24.49 -16.81
CA GLU A 304 -3.67 -25.11 -15.62
C GLU A 304 -3.64 -24.13 -14.45
N LEU A 305 -3.43 -22.85 -14.75
CA LEU A 305 -3.33 -21.78 -13.76
C LEU A 305 -4.29 -20.64 -14.10
N ALA A 306 -4.90 -20.05 -13.08
CA ALA A 306 -5.62 -18.79 -13.21
C ALA A 306 -5.17 -17.82 -12.12
N TYR A 307 -4.90 -16.58 -12.49
CA TYR A 307 -4.31 -15.59 -11.59
C TYR A 307 -5.14 -14.31 -11.61
N PHE A 308 -5.76 -14.00 -10.46
CA PHE A 308 -6.67 -12.86 -10.29
C PHE A 308 -5.96 -11.72 -9.57
N ILE A 309 -5.73 -10.61 -10.28
CA ILE A 309 -4.91 -9.49 -9.81
C ILE A 309 -5.73 -8.23 -9.56
N ASP A 310 -5.51 -7.65 -8.38
CA ASP A 310 -6.04 -6.35 -7.99
C ASP A 310 -7.57 -6.31 -8.02
N LEU A 311 -8.19 -7.45 -7.67
CA LEU A 311 -9.64 -7.60 -7.64
C LEU A 311 -10.16 -7.37 -6.24
N HIS A 312 -11.13 -6.48 -6.11
CA HIS A 312 -11.80 -6.22 -4.84
C HIS A 312 -12.62 -7.44 -4.41
N ILE A 313 -12.31 -7.94 -3.21
CA ILE A 313 -13.02 -9.05 -2.58
C ILE A 313 -13.89 -8.49 -1.46
N GLU A 314 -15.18 -8.43 -1.74
CA GLU A 314 -16.22 -7.94 -0.85
C GLU A 314 -17.25 -9.06 -0.62
N SER A 315 -18.08 -8.90 0.41
CA SER A 315 -19.14 -9.86 0.76
C SER A 315 -20.02 -10.25 -0.44
N ARG A 316 -20.38 -9.28 -1.28
CA ARG A 316 -21.21 -9.50 -2.47
C ARG A 316 -20.55 -10.33 -3.58
N ASN A 317 -19.23 -10.45 -3.57
CA ASN A 317 -18.47 -11.14 -4.62
C ASN A 317 -17.95 -12.50 -4.16
N ILE A 318 -18.09 -12.86 -2.88
CA ILE A 318 -17.51 -14.10 -2.36
C ILE A 318 -18.14 -15.36 -2.97
N GLU A 319 -19.46 -15.39 -3.11
CA GLU A 319 -20.17 -16.53 -3.70
C GLU A 319 -19.81 -16.73 -5.19
N PRO A 320 -19.75 -15.68 -6.03
CA PRO A 320 -19.14 -15.77 -7.35
C PRO A 320 -17.75 -16.42 -7.39
N ILE A 321 -16.87 -16.04 -6.46
CA ILE A 321 -15.50 -16.57 -6.41
C ILE A 321 -15.51 -18.04 -6.01
N LYS A 322 -16.32 -18.43 -5.01
CA LYS A 322 -16.48 -19.82 -4.60
C LYS A 322 -17.01 -20.70 -5.73
N GLU A 323 -17.96 -20.21 -6.50
CA GLU A 323 -18.50 -20.91 -7.67
C GLU A 323 -17.36 -21.20 -8.68
N ILE A 324 -16.55 -20.17 -9.01
CA ILE A 324 -15.37 -20.31 -9.86
C ILE A 324 -14.39 -21.36 -9.31
N LEU A 325 -14.11 -21.34 -8.01
CA LEU A 325 -13.20 -22.30 -7.37
C LEU A 325 -13.77 -23.73 -7.37
N SER A 326 -15.09 -23.87 -7.25
CA SER A 326 -15.76 -25.18 -7.16
C SER A 326 -15.84 -25.92 -8.50
N ILE A 327 -15.97 -25.22 -9.63
CA ILE A 327 -16.15 -25.84 -10.95
C ILE A 327 -14.82 -26.15 -11.67
N ASN A 328 -13.70 -25.65 -11.16
CA ASN A 328 -12.40 -25.67 -11.84
C ASN A 328 -11.33 -26.47 -11.09
N HIS A 329 -11.64 -27.71 -10.68
CA HIS A 329 -10.71 -28.54 -9.90
C HIS A 329 -9.35 -28.81 -10.58
N ASN A 330 -9.27 -28.70 -11.91
CA ASN A 330 -8.02 -28.88 -12.67
C ASN A 330 -7.19 -27.60 -12.82
N CYS A 331 -7.73 -26.44 -12.44
CA CYS A 331 -7.08 -25.14 -12.56
C CYS A 331 -6.67 -24.65 -11.18
N LYS A 332 -5.36 -24.42 -10.97
CA LYS A 332 -4.88 -23.80 -9.73
C LYS A 332 -5.15 -22.30 -9.77
N VAL A 333 -6.02 -21.85 -8.89
CA VAL A 333 -6.42 -20.45 -8.79
C VAL A 333 -5.55 -19.70 -7.78
N PHE A 334 -5.00 -18.58 -8.23
CA PHE A 334 -4.27 -17.63 -7.42
C PHE A 334 -5.05 -16.32 -7.32
N ILE A 335 -5.08 -15.73 -6.13
CA ILE A 335 -5.76 -14.46 -5.89
C ILE A 335 -4.80 -13.52 -5.18
N SER A 336 -4.60 -12.33 -5.74
CA SER A 336 -3.77 -11.27 -5.18
C SER A 336 -4.46 -9.92 -5.31
N GLY A 337 -4.39 -9.09 -4.28
CA GLY A 337 -4.96 -7.75 -4.33
C GLY A 337 -4.74 -6.99 -3.03
N ALA A 338 -4.54 -5.68 -3.13
CA ALA A 338 -4.31 -4.81 -1.97
C ALA A 338 -5.49 -4.81 -0.97
N THR A 339 -6.69 -5.20 -1.40
CA THR A 339 -7.88 -5.26 -0.54
C THR A 339 -8.04 -6.57 0.23
N LEU A 340 -7.33 -7.64 -0.16
CA LEU A 340 -7.30 -8.89 0.60
C LEU A 340 -6.75 -8.72 2.01
N THR A 341 -5.92 -7.71 2.18
CA THR A 341 -5.16 -7.36 3.38
C THR A 341 -6.02 -7.17 4.63
N SER A 342 -7.33 -6.96 4.45
CA SER A 342 -8.30 -6.78 5.53
C SER A 342 -9.55 -7.63 5.39
N SER A 343 -9.56 -8.53 4.40
CA SER A 343 -10.74 -9.28 4.05
C SER A 343 -10.95 -10.44 5.03
N PRO A 344 -12.10 -10.53 5.71
CA PRO A 344 -12.41 -11.69 6.57
C PRO A 344 -12.53 -12.98 5.74
N TYR A 345 -12.60 -12.88 4.42
CA TYR A 345 -12.80 -13.99 3.49
C TYR A 345 -11.51 -14.70 3.06
N VAL A 346 -10.31 -14.22 3.44
CA VAL A 346 -9.04 -14.85 3.02
C VAL A 346 -8.99 -16.33 3.40
N LYS A 347 -9.31 -16.65 4.66
CA LYS A 347 -9.32 -18.04 5.13
C LYS A 347 -10.34 -18.89 4.38
N GLU A 348 -11.52 -18.35 4.15
CA GLU A 348 -12.58 -19.01 3.40
C GLU A 348 -12.14 -19.31 1.96
N LEU A 349 -11.52 -18.34 1.26
CA LEU A 349 -10.97 -18.56 -0.09
C LEU A 349 -9.93 -19.69 -0.11
N ILE A 350 -9.04 -19.73 0.89
CA ILE A 350 -8.05 -20.79 1.05
C ILE A 350 -8.73 -22.15 1.26
N GLU A 351 -9.78 -22.21 2.08
CA GLU A 351 -10.55 -23.45 2.35
C GLU A 351 -11.25 -23.97 1.09
N TYR A 352 -11.70 -23.07 0.21
CA TYR A 352 -12.27 -23.37 -1.11
C TYR A 352 -11.22 -23.66 -2.19
N GLY A 353 -9.92 -23.68 -1.85
CA GLY A 353 -8.85 -24.14 -2.73
C GLY A 353 -8.07 -23.04 -3.47
N ALA A 354 -8.33 -21.76 -3.17
CA ALA A 354 -7.50 -20.68 -3.69
C ALA A 354 -6.10 -20.68 -3.05
N THR A 355 -5.10 -20.32 -3.85
CA THR A 355 -3.80 -19.85 -3.33
C THR A 355 -3.87 -18.33 -3.22
N VAL A 356 -3.78 -17.81 -2.01
CA VAL A 356 -3.83 -16.37 -1.77
C VAL A 356 -2.42 -15.82 -1.65
N LEU A 357 -2.17 -14.68 -2.29
CA LEU A 357 -0.94 -13.93 -2.18
C LEU A 357 -1.23 -12.62 -1.46
N LEU A 358 -0.66 -12.48 -0.27
CA LEU A 358 -0.78 -11.32 0.60
C LEU A 358 0.55 -10.59 0.60
N GLY A 359 0.56 -9.32 0.26
CA GLY A 359 1.79 -8.55 0.16
C GLY A 359 1.48 -7.11 -0.18
N ASP A 360 2.54 -6.33 -0.26
CA ASP A 360 2.45 -5.00 -0.82
C ASP A 360 2.27 -5.07 -2.34
N GLU A 361 1.74 -4.01 -2.93
CA GLU A 361 1.30 -3.95 -4.33
C GLU A 361 2.41 -4.27 -5.32
N HIS A 362 3.64 -3.85 -5.04
CA HIS A 362 4.78 -4.13 -5.91
C HIS A 362 5.13 -5.62 -6.04
N VAL A 363 4.64 -6.50 -5.16
CA VAL A 363 4.91 -7.96 -5.20
C VAL A 363 3.69 -8.83 -5.53
N LEU A 364 2.56 -8.23 -5.93
CA LEU A 364 1.30 -8.94 -6.22
C LEU A 364 1.21 -9.51 -7.64
N PHE A 365 2.29 -10.14 -8.14
CA PHE A 365 2.34 -10.77 -9.46
C PHE A 365 2.85 -12.22 -9.38
N TYR A 366 2.56 -13.07 -10.35
CA TYR A 366 3.13 -14.42 -10.35
C TYR A 366 4.66 -14.33 -10.51
N ALA A 367 5.40 -14.97 -9.60
CA ALA A 367 6.85 -15.00 -9.68
C ALA A 367 7.43 -16.33 -9.18
N ASP A 368 8.02 -17.09 -10.09
CA ASP A 368 9.02 -18.12 -9.76
C ASP A 368 10.42 -17.72 -10.27
N PHE A 369 10.48 -16.85 -11.27
CA PHE A 369 11.71 -16.31 -11.83
C PHE A 369 11.59 -14.80 -12.03
N LEU A 370 12.70 -14.09 -11.80
CA LEU A 370 12.84 -12.66 -12.05
C LEU A 370 13.91 -12.42 -13.12
N THR A 371 13.64 -11.52 -14.08
CA THR A 371 14.65 -11.08 -15.06
C THR A 371 15.39 -9.83 -14.57
N GLN A 372 16.53 -9.51 -15.18
CA GLN A 372 17.32 -8.32 -14.85
C GLN A 372 16.53 -6.99 -14.92
N ASN A 373 15.45 -6.91 -15.71
CA ASN A 373 14.63 -5.72 -15.85
C ASN A 373 13.44 -5.68 -14.88
N MET A 374 13.05 -6.82 -14.30
CA MET A 374 11.93 -6.88 -13.37
C MET A 374 12.09 -6.00 -12.12
N PRO A 375 13.28 -5.83 -11.50
CA PRO A 375 13.45 -4.89 -10.40
C PRO A 375 12.92 -3.49 -10.69
N PHE A 376 13.12 -2.98 -11.90
CA PHE A 376 12.58 -1.69 -12.33
C PHE A 376 11.05 -1.72 -12.40
N TRP A 377 10.49 -2.73 -13.08
CA TRP A 377 9.05 -2.85 -13.27
C TRP A 377 8.28 -3.17 -11.99
N ILE A 378 8.89 -3.86 -11.02
CA ILE A 378 8.35 -4.06 -9.67
C ILE A 378 8.18 -2.71 -8.98
N ARG A 379 9.18 -1.83 -9.07
CA ARG A 379 9.08 -0.46 -8.54
C ARG A 379 8.00 0.34 -9.25
N VAL A 380 7.90 0.20 -10.59
CA VAL A 380 6.81 0.82 -11.38
C VAL A 380 5.44 0.29 -10.94
N ALA A 381 5.29 -1.00 -10.66
CA ALA A 381 4.03 -1.56 -10.14
C ALA A 381 3.66 -0.90 -8.80
N GLY A 382 4.63 -0.76 -7.89
CA GLY A 382 4.44 -0.08 -6.60
C GLY A 382 4.05 1.40 -6.71
N THR A 383 4.53 2.12 -7.74
CA THR A 383 4.15 3.53 -8.00
C THR A 383 2.85 3.66 -8.79
N CYS A 384 2.46 2.62 -9.53
CA CYS A 384 1.22 2.61 -10.29
C CYS A 384 0.00 2.67 -9.40
N ASN A 385 0.07 2.17 -8.16
CA ASN A 385 -0.98 2.44 -7.20
C ASN A 385 -0.80 3.82 -6.57
N VAL A 386 -1.89 4.56 -6.57
CA VAL A 386 -1.98 6.03 -6.47
C VAL A 386 -1.59 6.55 -5.08
N ASP A 387 -1.47 5.63 -4.12
CA ASP A 387 -1.52 5.91 -2.71
C ASP A 387 -0.15 5.82 -2.00
N ASN A 388 0.90 5.42 -2.73
CA ASN A 388 2.24 5.25 -2.17
C ASN A 388 3.16 6.45 -2.50
N HIS A 389 2.85 7.62 -1.95
CA HIS A 389 3.65 8.84 -2.13
C HIS A 389 5.11 8.71 -1.65
N VAL A 390 5.38 7.70 -0.81
CA VAL A 390 6.74 7.35 -0.36
C VAL A 390 7.63 6.97 -1.54
N VAL A 391 7.07 6.21 -2.49
CA VAL A 391 7.85 5.74 -3.65
C VAL A 391 8.20 6.91 -4.59
N GLN A 392 7.48 8.04 -4.54
CA GLN A 392 7.83 9.24 -5.30
C GLN A 392 9.06 9.98 -4.73
N LYS A 393 9.31 9.91 -3.41
CA LYS A 393 10.55 10.45 -2.81
C LYS A 393 11.73 9.49 -2.95
N ILE A 394 11.44 8.20 -2.92
CA ILE A 394 12.43 7.11 -2.94
C ILE A 394 12.56 6.54 -4.38
N GLY A 395 12.15 7.31 -5.40
CA GLY A 395 12.05 6.83 -6.77
C GLY A 395 13.15 7.36 -7.68
N ASN A 396 13.78 6.45 -8.44
CA ASN A 396 14.45 6.79 -9.69
C ASN A 396 13.45 7.60 -10.55
N LYS A 397 13.83 8.78 -11.05
CA LYS A 397 12.98 9.64 -11.92
C LYS A 397 12.37 8.86 -13.07
N ASP A 398 13.09 7.87 -13.60
CA ASP A 398 12.64 7.01 -14.68
C ASP A 398 11.42 6.16 -14.28
N VAL A 399 11.38 5.67 -13.04
CA VAL A 399 10.23 4.92 -12.50
C VAL A 399 9.00 5.82 -12.45
N TYR A 400 9.16 7.05 -11.96
CA TYR A 400 8.09 8.04 -11.91
C TYR A 400 7.55 8.36 -13.31
N HIS A 401 8.43 8.77 -14.24
CA HIS A 401 8.02 9.12 -15.60
C HIS A 401 7.42 7.94 -16.36
N THR A 402 7.97 6.73 -16.19
CA THR A 402 7.37 5.52 -16.77
C THR A 402 5.95 5.29 -16.26
N THR A 403 5.77 5.42 -14.95
CA THR A 403 4.45 5.28 -14.30
C THR A 403 3.45 6.31 -14.83
N THR A 404 3.86 7.58 -14.90
CA THR A 404 3.03 8.67 -15.42
C THR A 404 2.68 8.45 -16.89
N GLY A 405 3.62 7.96 -17.71
CA GLY A 405 3.36 7.59 -19.10
C GLY A 405 2.28 6.50 -19.25
N ILE A 406 2.36 5.44 -18.45
CA ILE A 406 1.36 4.35 -18.44
C ILE A 406 -0.01 4.90 -18.03
N LYS A 407 -0.05 5.68 -16.95
CA LYS A 407 -1.27 6.34 -16.45
C LYS A 407 -1.91 7.22 -17.52
N TYR A 408 -1.10 8.03 -18.22
CA TYR A 408 -1.58 8.91 -19.27
C TYR A 408 -2.17 8.13 -20.46
N LEU A 409 -1.53 7.05 -20.92
CA LEU A 409 -2.05 6.22 -22.02
C LEU A 409 -3.40 5.61 -21.66
N LEU A 410 -3.49 4.99 -20.47
CA LEU A 410 -4.75 4.41 -20.01
C LEU A 410 -5.82 5.46 -19.86
N PHE A 411 -5.49 6.62 -19.29
CA PHE A 411 -6.41 7.74 -19.12
C PHE A 411 -6.96 8.25 -20.46
N LYS A 412 -6.06 8.56 -21.39
CA LYS A 412 -6.40 9.18 -22.68
C LYS A 412 -7.35 8.31 -23.50
N HIS A 413 -7.16 7.00 -23.43
CA HIS A 413 -7.92 6.02 -24.21
C HIS A 413 -8.99 5.29 -23.38
N PHE A 414 -9.19 5.67 -22.11
CA PHE A 414 -10.15 5.01 -21.22
C PHE A 414 -11.59 5.11 -21.72
N LYS A 415 -11.95 6.02 -22.64
CA LYS A 415 -13.33 6.11 -23.16
C LYS A 415 -13.58 5.22 -24.37
N ASP A 416 -12.55 4.92 -25.14
CA ASP A 416 -12.72 4.38 -26.50
C ASP A 416 -12.91 2.85 -26.54
N ASN A 417 -12.79 2.18 -25.39
CA ASN A 417 -12.79 0.69 -25.30
C ASN A 417 -11.69 0.12 -26.20
N ASP A 418 -10.59 0.85 -26.32
CA ASP A 418 -9.57 0.55 -27.29
C ASP A 418 -8.63 -0.53 -26.75
N ASP A 419 -8.98 -1.80 -26.99
CA ASP A 419 -8.13 -2.94 -26.68
C ASP A 419 -6.71 -2.78 -27.28
N THR A 420 -6.57 -1.98 -28.36
CA THR A 420 -5.28 -1.65 -28.97
C THR A 420 -4.35 -0.91 -28.01
N ILE A 421 -4.87 0.00 -27.17
CA ILE A 421 -4.01 0.74 -26.23
C ILE A 421 -3.50 -0.16 -25.10
N ILE A 422 -4.34 -1.07 -24.61
CA ILE A 422 -3.97 -2.02 -23.56
C ILE A 422 -2.89 -2.95 -24.12
N ASN A 423 -3.09 -3.49 -25.33
CA ASN A 423 -2.10 -4.31 -26.01
C ASN A 423 -0.79 -3.55 -26.25
N THR A 424 -0.86 -2.27 -26.66
CA THR A 424 0.32 -1.42 -26.84
C THR A 424 1.11 -1.26 -25.54
N ILE A 425 0.44 -0.99 -24.42
CA ILE A 425 1.10 -0.89 -23.11
C ILE A 425 1.76 -2.21 -22.74
N ILE A 426 1.00 -3.31 -22.87
CA ILE A 426 1.47 -4.66 -22.57
C ILE A 426 2.73 -5.00 -23.37
N GLU A 427 2.71 -4.79 -24.69
CA GLU A 427 3.85 -5.06 -25.58
C GLU A 427 5.07 -4.20 -25.23
N ASN A 428 4.87 -2.92 -24.89
CA ASN A 428 5.99 -2.04 -24.51
C ASN A 428 6.61 -2.43 -23.17
N ILE A 429 5.83 -2.90 -22.19
CA ILE A 429 6.36 -3.42 -20.92
C ILE A 429 7.16 -4.71 -21.17
N GLU A 430 6.64 -5.65 -21.96
CA GLU A 430 7.34 -6.90 -22.26
C GLU A 430 8.66 -6.70 -23.01
N ASN A 431 8.68 -5.75 -23.93
CA ASN A 431 9.88 -5.38 -24.68
C ASN A 431 10.81 -4.45 -23.87
N ASN A 432 10.49 -4.17 -22.60
CA ASN A 432 11.23 -3.26 -21.74
C ASN A 432 11.46 -1.87 -22.36
N ASN A 433 10.47 -1.37 -23.09
CA ASN A 433 10.53 -0.07 -23.77
C ASN A 433 10.20 1.07 -22.80
N ILE A 434 11.10 1.29 -21.84
CA ILE A 434 10.99 2.33 -20.80
C ILE A 434 10.86 3.71 -21.45
N GLN A 435 11.66 3.98 -22.49
CA GLN A 435 11.69 5.28 -23.17
C GLN A 435 10.34 5.67 -23.76
N TYR A 436 9.58 4.72 -24.31
CA TYR A 436 8.24 4.98 -24.83
C TYR A 436 7.31 5.61 -23.78
N PHE A 437 7.34 5.09 -22.55
CA PHE A 437 6.52 5.61 -21.47
C PHE A 437 7.05 6.96 -20.96
N MET A 438 8.38 7.14 -20.90
CA MET A 438 8.97 8.43 -20.53
C MET A 438 8.63 9.54 -21.55
N ASP A 439 8.78 9.29 -22.84
CA ASP A 439 8.38 10.21 -23.91
C ASP A 439 6.89 10.55 -23.83
N THR A 440 6.09 9.55 -23.45
CA THR A 440 4.64 9.71 -23.26
C THR A 440 4.31 10.53 -22.01
N SER A 441 5.09 10.41 -20.93
CA SER A 441 5.00 11.29 -19.77
C SER A 441 5.34 12.74 -20.13
N HIS A 442 6.31 12.98 -21.01
CA HIS A 442 6.62 14.35 -21.44
C HIS A 442 5.46 14.99 -22.23
N LYS A 443 4.80 14.22 -23.10
CA LYS A 443 3.57 14.68 -23.80
C LYS A 443 2.45 15.00 -22.81
N PHE A 444 2.32 14.20 -21.76
CA PHE A 444 1.41 14.50 -20.67
C PHE A 444 1.77 15.82 -20.00
N ASP A 445 3.02 16.02 -19.58
CA ASP A 445 3.48 17.26 -18.94
C ASP A 445 3.22 18.50 -19.82
N GLU A 446 3.44 18.39 -21.13
CA GLU A 446 3.12 19.44 -22.12
C GLU A 446 1.61 19.73 -22.19
N GLU A 447 0.79 18.68 -22.27
CA GLU A 447 -0.67 18.81 -22.30
C GLU A 447 -1.18 19.46 -21.01
N ILE A 448 -0.71 19.00 -19.85
CA ILE A 448 -1.02 19.58 -18.53
C ILE A 448 -0.66 21.06 -18.48
N SER A 449 0.55 21.41 -18.88
CA SER A 449 1.06 22.79 -18.84
C SER A 449 0.27 23.73 -19.76
N SER A 450 -0.37 23.18 -20.80
CA SER A 450 -1.20 23.94 -21.74
C SER A 450 -2.66 24.12 -21.29
N LEU A 451 -3.12 23.38 -20.28
CA LEU A 451 -4.51 23.44 -19.85
C LEU A 451 -4.77 24.73 -19.05
N PRO A 452 -5.90 25.43 -19.28
CA PRO A 452 -6.29 26.58 -18.47
C PRO A 452 -6.82 26.08 -17.12
N ILE A 453 -5.90 25.68 -16.25
CA ILE A 453 -6.15 25.29 -14.87
C ILE A 453 -6.05 26.54 -14.01
N TYR A 454 -7.14 26.91 -13.36
CA TYR A 454 -7.16 28.01 -12.42
C TYR A 454 -7.14 27.46 -11.01
N PHE A 455 -6.16 27.92 -10.25
CA PHE A 455 -6.02 27.61 -8.84
C PHE A 455 -6.59 28.78 -8.04
N GLU A 456 -7.54 28.51 -7.16
CA GLU A 456 -8.05 29.50 -6.22
C GLU A 456 -7.82 28.99 -4.80
N LYS A 457 -7.06 29.76 -4.02
CA LYS A 457 -6.72 29.41 -2.64
C LYS A 457 -7.76 30.03 -1.70
N PHE A 458 -8.41 29.19 -0.91
CA PHE A 458 -9.26 29.60 0.20
C PHE A 458 -8.61 29.09 1.48
N GLY A 459 -7.76 29.92 2.07
CA GLY A 459 -6.94 29.56 3.22
C GLY A 459 -6.01 28.40 2.96
N ARG A 460 -6.38 27.24 3.50
CA ARG A 460 -5.62 25.98 3.38
C ARG A 460 -6.19 25.04 2.31
N VAL A 461 -7.28 25.42 1.67
CA VAL A 461 -7.89 24.66 0.57
C VAL A 461 -7.48 25.25 -0.77
N LEU A 462 -7.05 24.36 -1.67
CA LEU A 462 -6.76 24.68 -3.06
C LEU A 462 -7.93 24.21 -3.94
N LEU A 463 -8.74 25.15 -4.38
CA LEU A 463 -9.76 24.93 -5.38
C LEU A 463 -9.10 24.87 -6.76
N ILE A 464 -9.49 23.90 -7.58
CA ILE A 464 -8.91 23.73 -8.92
C ILE A 464 -10.04 23.74 -9.92
N LYS A 465 -10.15 24.86 -10.63
CA LYS A 465 -11.13 25.06 -11.70
C LYS A 465 -10.47 24.69 -13.02
N TYR A 466 -11.11 23.87 -13.83
CA TYR A 466 -10.65 23.55 -15.17
C TYR A 466 -11.84 23.54 -16.13
N ASN A 467 -11.65 24.09 -17.34
CA ASN A 467 -12.73 24.34 -18.31
C ASN A 467 -12.92 23.18 -19.32
N LYS A 468 -12.46 21.96 -19.00
CA LYS A 468 -12.63 20.78 -19.87
C LYS A 468 -13.43 19.71 -19.16
N ASP A 469 -14.22 18.96 -19.91
CA ASP A 469 -15.01 17.80 -19.45
C ASP A 469 -14.08 16.60 -19.16
N LEU A 470 -13.15 16.78 -18.21
CA LEU A 470 -12.31 15.71 -17.69
C LEU A 470 -13.21 14.81 -16.84
N LYS A 471 -13.32 13.52 -17.19
CA LYS A 471 -14.14 12.54 -16.48
C LYS A 471 -13.24 11.44 -15.93
N GLY A 472 -13.42 11.07 -14.65
CA GLY A 472 -12.85 9.85 -14.07
C GLY A 472 -11.96 10.05 -12.85
N ARG A 473 -11.59 8.93 -12.22
CA ARG A 473 -10.70 8.84 -11.04
C ARG A 473 -9.31 9.45 -11.29
N PHE A 474 -8.89 9.52 -12.55
CA PHE A 474 -7.59 10.01 -13.01
C PHE A 474 -7.41 11.54 -12.96
N ILE A 475 -8.48 12.31 -12.72
CA ILE A 475 -8.37 13.75 -12.38
C ILE A 475 -7.51 13.95 -11.13
N TYR A 476 -7.51 12.97 -10.22
CA TYR A 476 -6.64 12.95 -9.03
C TYR A 476 -5.16 13.10 -9.40
N GLU A 477 -4.67 12.21 -10.26
CA GLU A 477 -3.24 12.12 -10.61
C GLU A 477 -2.85 13.32 -11.45
N TRP A 478 -3.74 13.69 -12.38
CA TRP A 478 -3.66 14.91 -13.17
C TRP A 478 -3.54 16.17 -12.30
N VAL A 479 -4.32 16.28 -11.23
CA VAL A 479 -4.27 17.42 -10.32
C VAL A 479 -2.99 17.41 -9.48
N ILE A 480 -2.61 16.28 -8.89
CA ILE A 480 -1.41 16.20 -8.06
C ILE A 480 -0.17 16.52 -8.89
N ASP A 481 -0.07 15.94 -10.09
CA ASP A 481 1.05 16.18 -10.99
C ASP A 481 1.04 17.63 -11.50
N ALA A 482 -0.12 18.21 -11.80
CA ALA A 482 -0.23 19.63 -12.16
C ALA A 482 0.18 20.59 -11.02
N ILE A 483 -0.18 20.28 -9.76
CA ILE A 483 0.28 21.01 -8.56
C ILE A 483 1.81 20.92 -8.47
N MET A 484 2.39 19.76 -8.78
CA MET A 484 3.82 19.51 -8.67
C MET A 484 4.66 20.11 -9.80
N LEU A 485 4.17 20.08 -11.04
CA LEU A 485 4.89 20.46 -12.26
C LEU A 485 4.81 21.96 -12.58
N ASN A 486 3.67 22.62 -12.37
CA ASN A 486 3.46 24.00 -12.81
C ASN A 486 4.26 25.08 -12.05
N LYS A 487 5.15 24.68 -11.15
CA LYS A 487 5.79 25.61 -10.20
C LYS A 487 4.78 26.63 -9.62
N CYS A 488 3.52 26.23 -9.42
CA CYS A 488 2.79 26.64 -8.24
C CYS A 488 3.52 26.02 -7.05
N LEU A 489 4.78 26.44 -6.86
CA LEU A 489 5.58 26.25 -5.70
C LEU A 489 5.14 27.39 -4.81
N PRO A 490 4.20 27.21 -3.87
CA PRO A 490 3.99 28.21 -2.85
C PRO A 490 5.10 28.01 -1.77
N TYR A 491 6.19 27.30 -2.10
CA TYR A 491 7.10 26.66 -1.16
C TYR A 491 8.25 27.53 -0.67
N GLU A 492 8.42 28.76 -1.16
CA GLU A 492 9.44 29.64 -0.56
C GLU A 492 8.91 30.36 0.70
N GLU A 493 7.59 30.43 0.91
CA GLU A 493 7.02 31.04 2.14
C GLU A 493 5.85 30.26 2.78
N PHE A 494 5.26 29.24 2.13
CA PHE A 494 4.11 28.53 2.68
C PHE A 494 4.44 27.08 3.07
N GLU A 495 4.78 26.87 4.35
CA GLU A 495 4.51 25.60 5.03
C GLU A 495 2.99 25.36 5.01
N PHE A 496 2.48 24.63 4.02
CA PHE A 496 1.12 24.10 4.15
C PHE A 496 1.13 23.10 5.30
N LYS A 497 0.27 23.30 6.29
CA LYS A 497 0.16 22.42 7.47
C LYS A 497 -1.06 21.49 7.41
N THR A 498 -1.87 21.49 6.33
CA THR A 498 -3.25 20.93 6.37
C THR A 498 -3.90 20.53 5.03
N PRO A 499 -4.79 19.51 5.03
CA PRO A 499 -5.37 18.86 3.83
C PRO A 499 -6.07 19.79 2.82
N TYR A 500 -6.11 19.36 1.56
CA TYR A 500 -6.74 20.02 0.42
C TYR A 500 -8.13 19.43 0.13
N ALA A 501 -9.01 20.23 -0.48
CA ALA A 501 -10.25 19.78 -1.11
C ALA A 501 -10.30 20.29 -2.55
N ILE A 502 -10.23 19.39 -3.51
CA ILE A 502 -10.30 19.67 -4.95
C ILE A 502 -11.76 19.64 -5.35
N TYR A 503 -12.23 20.77 -5.86
CA TYR A 503 -13.58 20.95 -6.36
C TYR A 503 -13.52 21.08 -7.89
N PRO A 504 -13.91 20.05 -8.65
CA PRO A 504 -14.13 20.22 -10.07
C PRO A 504 -15.37 21.11 -10.25
N ILE A 505 -15.19 22.32 -10.79
CA ILE A 505 -16.33 23.09 -11.30
C ILE A 505 -16.75 22.46 -12.63
N HIS A 506 -17.56 21.42 -12.55
CA HIS A 506 -18.57 21.18 -13.58
C HIS A 506 -19.92 21.57 -13.00
N SER A 507 -20.35 22.75 -13.40
CA SER A 507 -21.65 23.30 -13.10
C SER A 507 -22.68 22.74 -14.10
N LEU A 508 -23.85 22.36 -13.56
CA LEU A 508 -25.18 22.65 -14.13
C LEU A 508 -25.95 21.67 -15.04
N ASP A 509 -25.63 20.37 -15.13
CA ASP A 509 -26.52 19.39 -15.80
C ASP A 509 -26.89 18.17 -14.92
N GLY A 510 -27.42 18.40 -13.71
CA GLY A 510 -28.05 17.34 -12.89
C GLY A 510 -27.14 16.18 -12.45
N LYS A 511 -25.81 16.31 -12.56
CA LYS A 511 -24.84 15.28 -12.15
C LYS A 511 -24.34 15.53 -10.72
N PRO A 512 -24.01 14.46 -9.98
CA PRO A 512 -23.51 14.59 -8.64
C PRO A 512 -22.10 15.21 -8.63
N LEU A 513 -21.90 16.15 -7.71
CA LEU A 513 -20.64 16.86 -7.51
C LEU A 513 -19.65 15.94 -6.78
N ARG A 514 -18.39 15.89 -7.20
CA ARG A 514 -17.37 15.06 -6.55
C ARG A 514 -16.28 15.94 -5.96
N VAL A 515 -16.06 15.86 -4.65
CA VAL A 515 -14.95 16.54 -3.99
C VAL A 515 -13.88 15.52 -3.67
N LEU A 516 -12.65 15.84 -4.02
CA LEU A 516 -11.49 15.05 -3.67
C LEU A 516 -10.74 15.71 -2.52
N TYR A 517 -10.71 15.06 -1.37
CA TYR A 517 -9.91 15.49 -0.24
C TYR A 517 -8.55 14.80 -0.27
N LEU A 518 -7.48 15.56 -0.07
CA LEU A 518 -6.10 15.08 -0.08
C LEU A 518 -5.35 15.50 1.18
N SER A 519 -4.62 14.59 1.81
CA SER A 519 -3.55 14.96 2.73
C SER A 519 -2.23 14.94 1.97
N TYR A 520 -1.80 16.09 1.44
CA TYR A 520 -0.55 16.19 0.67
C TYR A 520 0.50 16.96 1.45
N PHE A 521 1.59 16.31 1.89
CA PHE A 521 2.72 17.00 2.52
C PHE A 521 4.06 16.47 2.05
N LYS A 522 4.69 17.24 1.18
CA LYS A 522 6.01 16.96 0.64
C LYS A 522 7.11 16.89 1.71
N ASN A 523 6.93 17.29 2.96
CA ASN A 523 8.08 17.40 3.90
C ASN A 523 7.79 17.35 5.42
N SER A 524 6.61 16.96 5.89
CA SER A 524 6.44 16.80 7.35
C SER A 524 5.79 15.47 7.71
N ASN A 525 6.50 14.70 8.51
CA ASN A 525 5.97 13.53 9.21
C ASN A 525 4.78 13.90 10.15
N LYS A 526 4.38 15.20 10.23
CA LYS A 526 3.41 15.81 11.16
C LYS A 526 1.95 15.75 10.70
N THR A 527 1.63 15.09 9.58
CA THR A 527 0.31 15.25 8.96
C THR A 527 -0.59 14.02 9.12
N LEU A 528 -1.82 14.27 9.56
CA LEU A 528 -2.84 13.23 9.70
C LEU A 528 -3.43 12.86 8.34
N PRO A 529 -3.79 11.58 8.12
CA PRO A 529 -4.51 11.15 6.93
C PRO A 529 -5.82 11.93 6.75
N ILE A 530 -6.21 12.27 5.53
CA ILE A 530 -7.41 13.09 5.27
C ILE A 530 -8.69 12.42 5.74
N LYS A 531 -8.71 11.10 5.76
CA LYS A 531 -9.79 10.29 6.35
C LYS A 531 -10.07 10.60 7.79
N CYS A 532 -9.09 11.17 8.48
CA CYS A 532 -9.35 11.77 9.75
C CYS A 532 -10.46 12.83 9.61
N PHE A 533 -10.31 13.82 8.75
CA PHE A 533 -11.15 15.01 8.84
C PHE A 533 -12.56 14.84 8.23
N CYS A 534 -12.78 13.85 7.37
CA CYS A 534 -14.04 13.58 6.66
C CYS A 534 -15.11 12.88 7.53
N ASN A 535 -16.38 13.33 7.44
CA ASN A 535 -17.53 12.68 8.09
C ASN A 535 -18.11 11.51 7.29
N LYS A 536 -18.16 11.67 5.97
CA LYS A 536 -18.86 10.75 5.07
C LYS A 536 -17.97 9.62 4.60
N LEU A 537 -17.56 8.74 5.51
CA LEU A 537 -16.76 7.56 5.15
C LEU A 537 -17.58 6.46 4.47
N LEU A 538 -18.89 6.43 4.67
CA LEU A 538 -19.77 5.37 4.16
C LEU A 538 -19.98 5.44 2.63
N THR A 539 -19.83 6.62 2.03
CA THR A 539 -19.95 6.83 0.57
C THR A 539 -18.65 7.31 -0.06
N SER A 540 -17.57 7.37 0.73
CA SER A 540 -16.26 7.78 0.24
C SER A 540 -15.59 6.68 -0.57
N VAL A 541 -14.90 7.05 -1.65
CA VAL A 541 -14.02 6.16 -2.41
C VAL A 541 -12.58 6.65 -2.28
N GLY A 542 -11.65 5.79 -1.89
CA GLY A 542 -10.24 6.15 -1.72
C GLY A 542 -9.62 5.47 -0.51
N ASN A 543 -8.48 5.97 -0.05
CA ASN A 543 -7.73 5.44 1.08
C ASN A 543 -7.67 6.46 2.24
N ASP A 544 -6.72 6.27 3.16
CA ASP A 544 -6.60 7.14 4.33
C ASP A 544 -6.12 8.56 3.97
N ASN A 545 -5.36 8.73 2.89
CA ASN A 545 -4.76 10.02 2.46
C ASN A 545 -5.50 10.72 1.31
N THR A 546 -6.46 10.00 0.69
CA THR A 546 -7.19 10.40 -0.51
C THR A 546 -8.65 9.98 -0.35
N ILE A 547 -9.58 10.94 -0.30
CA ILE A 547 -11.02 10.63 -0.19
C ILE A 547 -11.81 11.34 -1.28
N TRP A 548 -12.51 10.56 -2.10
CA TRP A 548 -13.57 11.06 -2.96
C TRP A 548 -14.91 10.99 -2.26
N ASN A 549 -15.54 12.13 -2.06
CA ASN A 549 -16.94 12.19 -1.67
C ASN A 549 -17.79 12.69 -2.83
N THR A 550 -18.98 12.10 -2.95
CA THR A 550 -19.98 12.48 -3.93
C THR A 550 -21.12 13.19 -3.22
N TYR A 551 -21.56 14.32 -3.76
CA TYR A 551 -22.57 15.22 -3.22
C TYR A 551 -23.68 15.42 -4.24
N THR A 552 -24.88 15.63 -3.73
CA THR A 552 -26.09 15.87 -4.53
C THR A 552 -26.23 17.33 -4.94
N SER A 553 -25.59 18.26 -4.21
CA SER A 553 -25.62 19.68 -4.52
C SER A 553 -24.29 20.38 -4.19
N LYS A 554 -24.11 21.61 -4.71
CA LYS A 554 -22.98 22.49 -4.39
C LYS A 554 -22.96 22.87 -2.91
N GLU A 555 -24.12 23.18 -2.35
CA GLU A 555 -24.31 23.60 -0.96
C GLU A 555 -23.91 22.47 0.00
N GLU A 556 -24.28 21.24 -0.31
CA GLU A 556 -23.91 20.05 0.47
C GLU A 556 -22.39 19.84 0.48
N ALA A 557 -21.74 19.95 -0.69
CA ALA A 557 -20.29 19.85 -0.78
C ALA A 557 -19.57 20.99 -0.04
N LEU A 558 -20.02 22.23 -0.22
CA LEU A 558 -19.48 23.39 0.49
C LEU A 558 -19.59 23.25 2.00
N SER A 559 -20.73 22.76 2.49
CA SER A 559 -20.94 22.51 3.91
C SER A 559 -19.94 21.49 4.45
N ASP A 560 -19.75 20.37 3.76
CA ASP A 560 -18.80 19.32 4.19
C ASP A 560 -17.34 19.77 4.06
N ILE A 561 -16.98 20.51 3.00
CA ILE A 561 -15.66 21.14 2.86
C ILE A 561 -15.38 22.07 4.05
N ASN A 562 -16.31 22.97 4.38
CA ASN A 562 -16.15 23.90 5.50
C ASN A 562 -16.03 23.17 6.85
N GLU A 563 -16.77 22.09 7.06
CA GLU A 563 -16.66 21.26 8.27
C GLU A 563 -15.32 20.52 8.34
N VAL A 564 -14.84 19.97 7.21
CA VAL A 564 -13.51 19.37 7.10
C VAL A 564 -12.43 20.40 7.43
N ILE A 565 -12.49 21.60 6.84
CA ILE A 565 -11.58 22.72 7.13
C ILE A 565 -11.63 23.12 8.60
N LYS A 566 -12.83 23.23 9.18
CA LYS A 566 -12.98 23.58 10.59
C LYS A 566 -12.27 22.58 11.50
N ARG A 567 -12.43 21.28 11.25
CA ARG A 567 -11.77 20.22 12.03
C ARG A 567 -10.27 20.25 11.88
N ILE A 568 -9.82 20.45 10.65
CA ILE A 568 -8.44 20.67 10.31
C ILE A 568 -7.90 21.87 11.11
N ASN A 569 -8.60 23.00 11.12
CA ASN A 569 -8.16 24.19 11.85
C ASN A 569 -8.13 23.97 13.37
N MET A 570 -9.14 23.30 13.93
CA MET A 570 -9.16 22.90 15.33
C MET A 570 -7.99 21.99 15.69
N GLU A 571 -7.67 21.03 14.81
CA GLU A 571 -6.58 20.08 15.00
C GLU A 571 -5.22 20.76 15.10
N TYR A 572 -4.98 21.75 14.24
CA TYR A 572 -3.69 22.45 14.18
C TYR A 572 -3.69 23.78 14.94
N GLY A 573 -4.66 24.00 15.85
CA GLY A 573 -4.70 25.14 16.77
C GLY A 573 -4.86 26.51 16.08
N ILE A 574 -5.70 26.59 15.05
CA ILE A 574 -5.92 27.80 14.27
C ILE A 574 -7.23 28.46 14.71
N GLU A 575 -7.13 29.69 15.21
CA GLU A 575 -8.23 30.38 15.90
C GLU A 575 -9.38 30.83 14.98
N THR A 576 -9.19 30.87 13.66
CA THR A 576 -10.22 31.28 12.70
C THR A 576 -10.53 30.20 11.65
N PRO A 577 -11.80 29.75 11.54
CA PRO A 577 -12.23 28.99 10.39
C PRO A 577 -12.35 29.93 9.19
N GLU A 578 -11.51 29.74 8.18
CA GLU A 578 -11.74 30.35 6.87
C GLU A 578 -12.94 29.66 6.23
N VAL A 579 -14.08 30.37 6.20
CA VAL A 579 -15.27 29.88 5.50
C VAL A 579 -15.05 30.05 4.01
N VAL A 580 -15.12 28.94 3.29
CA VAL A 580 -15.07 28.91 1.83
C VAL A 580 -16.42 29.42 1.30
N ASN A 581 -16.44 30.67 0.88
CA ASN A 581 -17.56 31.30 0.16
C ASN A 581 -17.24 31.24 -1.35
N ILE A 582 -17.84 30.29 -2.09
CA ILE A 582 -17.62 30.09 -3.54
C ILE A 582 -18.72 30.70 -4.38
#